data_AF-A0A8T2MLX7-F1
#
_entry.id   AF-A0A8T2MLX7-F1
#
_cell.length_a   1.000
_cell.length_b   1.000
_cell.length_c   1.000
_cell.angle_alpha   90.00
_cell.angle_beta   90.00
_cell.angle_gamma   90.00
#
_symmetry.space_group_name_H-M   'P 1'
#
loop_
_entity.id
_entity.type
_entity.pdbx_description
1 polymer ?
#
loop_
_entity_poly.entity_id
_entity_poly.type
_entity_poly.pdbx_seq_one_letter_code
_entity_poly.pdbx_strand_id
1 'polypeptide(L)'
;MMGFFFSPTPHLHFSIKHPHTLSWEYYKMFQCKAHLVMRLIENRISMEFMLQVFNKLLSLASTASSQKYQSHMWSQMLVSTSGFLKSISNVSGKDIGPLIKQWVYPPPASQPIIAWAQKAWDQSGVVKFFGSFAFNRKRNVLELEIRQDYTSAGTQKYVGPIKVTVQELDGSFNHTLQIEENSLKHDIPCHSKSRRNKKKKIPLMNGEEVDMDLSAMDADSPLLWIRIDPDMSILRKVEFEQADFMWQYQLRYERDVVAQEEAISALEKFPTPASRLALTDILEQEQCFYKVRMQACFCLAKIANSMVSTWTGPPAMKSLFTRMFCCKSCPNIVKTNNFINFQSYFLQKTMPVAMALLRDVQNLCPKEVLNFILDLIKYNDNRKNKFSDNYYRAELIDALTNSLTPAISISNEIRTVDNLNSDVRLILEEITRFLNMEKLLPSYRNTITVR
;
A
#
# COMPACT_ATOMS: atom_id res chain seq x y z
N MET A 1 -50.21 -12.34 9.07
CA MET A 1 -50.11 -10.87 8.99
C MET A 1 -48.96 -10.43 9.88
N MET A 2 -47.76 -10.31 9.31
CA MET A 2 -46.63 -9.45 9.74
C MET A 2 -45.48 -9.80 8.79
N GLY A 3 -45.55 -9.23 7.58
CA GLY A 3 -44.47 -9.30 6.63
C GLY A 3 -43.32 -8.46 7.17
N PHE A 4 -42.22 -9.12 7.52
CA PHE A 4 -40.91 -8.48 7.62
C PHE A 4 -40.48 -8.08 6.20
N PHE A 5 -41.02 -6.97 5.71
CA PHE A 5 -40.47 -6.28 4.55
C PHE A 5 -39.11 -5.70 4.97
N PHE A 6 -38.05 -6.48 4.78
CA PHE A 6 -36.72 -5.93 4.63
C PHE A 6 -36.74 -5.08 3.36
N SER A 7 -36.89 -3.76 3.51
CA SER A 7 -36.46 -2.85 2.46
C SER A 7 -34.94 -2.97 2.33
N PRO A 8 -34.39 -3.20 1.14
CA PRO A 8 -32.95 -3.23 0.95
C PRO A 8 -32.43 -1.79 1.00
N THR A 9 -32.14 -1.28 2.20
CA THR A 9 -31.22 -0.15 2.33
C THR A 9 -29.79 -0.68 2.23
N PRO A 10 -28.87 0.00 1.54
CA PRO A 10 -27.51 -0.49 1.30
C PRO A 10 -26.60 -0.50 2.54
N HIS A 11 -27.11 -0.14 3.72
CA HIS A 11 -26.31 0.00 4.93
C HIS A 11 -26.89 -0.84 6.07
N LEU A 12 -26.19 -1.93 6.39
CA LEU A 12 -26.49 -2.85 7.47
C LEU A 12 -26.41 -2.10 8.81
N HIS A 13 -27.55 -1.83 9.44
CA HIS A 13 -27.62 -1.10 10.70
C HIS A 13 -27.15 -1.97 11.87
N PHE A 14 -25.93 -1.70 12.35
CA PHE A 14 -25.45 -2.26 13.61
C PHE A 14 -25.55 -1.23 14.74
N SER A 15 -26.12 -1.62 15.87
CA SER A 15 -26.30 -0.72 17.01
C SER A 15 -24.99 -0.54 17.78
N ILE A 16 -24.42 0.66 17.75
CA ILE A 16 -23.16 0.97 18.46
C ILE A 16 -23.27 0.78 19.99
N LYS A 17 -24.48 0.70 20.52
CA LYS A 17 -24.74 0.48 21.96
C LYS A 17 -24.40 -0.94 22.43
N HIS A 18 -24.37 -1.92 21.52
CA HIS A 18 -24.21 -3.33 21.88
C HIS A 18 -23.12 -3.99 21.05
N PRO A 19 -22.06 -4.55 21.69
CA PRO A 19 -20.92 -5.11 20.96
C PRO A 19 -21.31 -6.32 20.10
N HIS A 20 -22.29 -7.12 20.54
CA HIS A 20 -22.77 -8.31 19.82
C HIS A 20 -23.52 -7.98 18.52
N THR A 21 -23.87 -6.71 18.31
CA THR A 21 -24.52 -6.30 17.07
C THR A 21 -23.52 -5.86 16.01
N LEU A 22 -22.21 -5.79 16.27
CA LEU A 22 -21.23 -5.34 15.28
C LEU A 22 -20.74 -6.51 14.40
N SER A 23 -20.67 -6.31 13.08
CA SER A 23 -19.92 -7.21 12.19
C SER A 23 -18.42 -7.18 12.49
N TRP A 24 -17.75 -8.31 12.28
CA TRP A 24 -16.29 -8.42 12.35
C TRP A 24 -15.57 -7.51 11.37
N GLU A 25 -16.12 -7.27 10.18
CA GLU A 25 -15.56 -6.34 9.20
C GLU A 25 -15.62 -4.90 9.72
N TYR A 26 -16.77 -4.50 10.28
CA TYR A 26 -16.94 -3.21 10.91
C TYR A 26 -16.01 -3.05 12.12
N TYR A 27 -15.87 -4.08 12.95
CA TYR A 27 -14.97 -4.07 14.10
C TYR A 27 -13.50 -3.89 13.69
N LYS A 28 -13.06 -4.58 12.62
CA LYS A 28 -11.72 -4.40 12.05
C LYS A 28 -11.50 -2.97 11.56
N MET A 29 -12.48 -2.40 10.83
CA MET A 29 -12.42 -1.01 10.37
C MET A 29 -12.44 -0.01 11.54
N PHE A 30 -13.20 -0.30 12.60
CA PHE A 30 -13.23 0.49 13.83
C PHE A 30 -11.85 0.54 14.50
N GLN A 31 -11.15 -0.60 14.61
CA GLN A 31 -9.77 -0.64 15.14
C GLN A 31 -8.81 0.17 14.26
N CYS A 32 -8.83 -0.04 12.93
CA CYS A 32 -7.99 0.72 12.00
C CYS A 32 -8.24 2.23 12.11
N LYS A 33 -9.52 2.64 12.15
CA LYS A 33 -9.91 4.04 12.29
C LYS A 33 -9.46 4.62 13.65
N ALA A 34 -9.60 3.86 14.74
CA ALA A 34 -9.13 4.29 16.05
C ALA A 34 -7.63 4.58 16.06
N HIS A 35 -6.81 3.71 15.46
CA HIS A 35 -5.37 3.94 15.30
C HIS A 35 -5.07 5.23 14.53
N LEU A 36 -5.78 5.45 13.43
CA LEU A 36 -5.55 6.64 12.61
C LEU A 36 -6.00 7.92 13.33
N VAL A 37 -7.15 7.91 14.01
CA VAL A 37 -7.61 9.05 14.81
C VAL A 37 -6.63 9.38 15.93
N MET A 38 -6.07 8.39 16.61
CA MET A 38 -5.03 8.63 17.62
C MET A 38 -3.79 9.28 17.02
N ARG A 39 -3.38 8.87 15.81
CA ARG A 39 -2.29 9.52 15.07
C ARG A 39 -2.63 10.96 14.67
N LEU A 40 -3.88 11.26 14.30
CA LEU A 40 -4.32 12.64 14.03
C LEU A 40 -4.24 13.52 15.29
N ILE A 41 -4.60 12.98 16.45
CA ILE A 41 -4.49 13.66 17.74
C ILE A 41 -3.01 13.92 18.06
N GLU A 42 -2.15 12.92 17.87
CA GLU A 42 -0.70 13.03 18.07
C GLU A 42 -0.09 14.13 17.18
N ASN A 43 -0.43 14.18 15.90
CA ASN A 43 0.04 15.22 14.97
C ASN A 43 -0.36 16.64 15.38
N ARG A 44 -1.48 16.81 16.11
CA ARG A 44 -1.95 18.14 16.58
C ARG A 44 -1.33 18.54 17.90
N ILE A 45 -1.13 17.60 18.81
CA ILE A 45 -0.74 17.87 20.20
C ILE A 45 0.76 17.67 20.43
N SER A 46 1.44 16.83 19.66
CA SER A 46 2.79 16.28 19.88
C SER A 46 2.80 15.03 20.79
N MET A 47 3.79 14.16 20.55
CA MET A 47 3.99 12.90 21.27
C MET A 47 4.28 13.11 22.76
N GLU A 48 5.02 14.17 23.12
CA GLU A 48 5.40 14.46 24.52
C GLU A 48 4.17 14.74 25.39
N PHE A 49 3.26 15.58 24.90
CA PHE A 49 2.02 15.90 25.62
C PHE A 49 1.08 14.68 25.67
N MET A 50 1.03 13.84 24.62
CA MET A 50 0.29 12.57 24.66
C MET A 50 0.82 11.63 25.75
N LEU A 51 2.14 11.55 25.92
CA LEU A 51 2.78 10.74 26.96
C LEU A 51 2.43 11.27 28.37
N GLN A 52 2.43 12.60 28.56
CA GLN A 52 1.99 13.21 29.82
C GLN A 52 0.52 12.89 30.14
N VAL A 53 -0.37 12.93 29.15
CA VAL A 53 -1.78 12.56 29.31
C VAL A 53 -1.91 11.10 29.76
N PHE A 54 -1.22 10.17 29.09
CA PHE A 54 -1.28 8.75 29.47
C PHE A 54 -0.70 8.49 30.86
N ASN A 55 0.44 9.10 31.20
CA ASN A 55 1.02 8.98 32.53
C ASN A 55 0.07 9.49 33.62
N LYS A 56 -0.59 10.63 33.38
CA LYS A 56 -1.60 11.17 34.30
C LYS A 56 -2.75 10.19 34.51
N LEU A 57 -3.31 9.63 33.42
CA LEU A 57 -4.42 8.67 33.51
C LEU A 57 -4.03 7.39 34.25
N LEU A 58 -2.84 6.85 33.97
CA LEU A 58 -2.33 5.67 34.66
C LEU A 58 -2.01 5.95 36.13
N SER A 59 -1.48 7.13 36.47
CA SER A 59 -1.24 7.51 37.87
C SER A 59 -2.54 7.61 38.67
N LEU A 60 -3.61 8.15 38.06
CA LEU A 60 -4.93 8.25 38.68
C LEU A 60 -5.51 6.85 38.91
N ALA A 61 -5.44 5.97 37.90
CA ALA A 61 -5.90 4.59 38.02
C ALA A 61 -5.11 3.80 39.08
N SER A 62 -3.78 3.93 39.13
CA SER A 62 -2.93 3.26 40.11
C SER A 62 -3.24 3.72 41.53
N THR A 63 -3.45 5.02 41.72
CA THR A 63 -3.78 5.59 43.03
C THR A 63 -5.14 5.08 43.50
N ALA A 64 -6.16 5.13 42.63
CA ALA A 64 -7.51 4.65 42.93
C ALA A 64 -7.55 3.15 43.24
N SER A 65 -6.78 2.32 42.51
CA SER A 65 -6.73 0.88 42.71
C SER A 65 -6.09 0.46 44.04
N SER A 66 -5.17 1.26 44.58
CA SER A 66 -4.46 0.94 45.83
C SER A 66 -5.32 1.10 47.09
N GLN A 67 -6.43 1.83 47.00
CA GLN A 67 -7.29 2.14 48.15
C GLN A 67 -8.43 1.12 48.30
N LYS A 68 -8.44 0.41 49.43
CA LYS A 68 -9.38 -0.70 49.70
C LYS A 68 -10.80 -0.27 50.11
N TYR A 69 -11.00 0.96 50.61
CA TYR A 69 -12.24 1.33 51.32
C TYR A 69 -12.91 2.63 50.82
N GLN A 70 -12.46 3.20 49.69
CA GLN A 70 -13.06 4.41 49.11
C GLN A 70 -13.75 4.10 47.77
N SER A 71 -14.99 3.62 47.84
CA SER A 71 -15.81 3.27 46.66
C SER A 71 -15.99 4.42 45.67
N HIS A 72 -16.04 5.66 46.17
CA HIS A 72 -16.15 6.87 45.33
C HIS A 72 -14.87 7.13 44.51
N MET A 73 -13.69 6.73 45.00
CA MET A 73 -12.43 6.88 44.26
C MET A 73 -12.29 5.89 43.11
N TRP A 74 -12.97 4.74 43.16
CA TRP A 74 -12.95 3.76 42.07
C TRP A 74 -13.62 4.29 40.78
N SER A 75 -14.48 5.31 40.88
CA SER A 75 -15.01 6.01 39.71
C SER A 75 -13.91 6.70 38.88
N GLN A 76 -12.75 7.00 39.48
CA GLN A 76 -11.60 7.57 38.77
C GLN A 76 -10.89 6.55 37.87
N MET A 77 -11.18 5.25 38.02
CA MET A 77 -10.72 4.20 37.09
C MET A 77 -11.58 4.15 35.81
N LEU A 78 -12.79 4.74 35.82
CA LEU A 78 -13.66 4.81 34.66
C LEU A 78 -13.24 5.99 33.77
N VAL A 79 -12.42 5.69 32.76
CA VAL A 79 -12.05 6.68 31.74
C VAL A 79 -13.09 6.70 30.63
N SER A 80 -13.96 7.70 30.65
CA SER A 80 -14.89 7.97 29.54
C SER A 80 -14.21 8.81 28.45
N THR A 81 -14.77 8.80 27.23
CA THR A 81 -14.28 9.65 26.12
C THR A 81 -14.27 11.12 26.52
N SER A 82 -15.29 11.61 27.21
CA SER A 82 -15.35 13.01 27.64
C SER A 82 -14.30 13.34 28.71
N GLY A 83 -14.01 12.42 29.63
CA GLY A 83 -12.93 12.56 30.61
C GLY A 83 -11.55 12.59 29.95
N PHE A 84 -11.34 11.70 28.96
CA PHE A 84 -10.11 11.66 28.17
C PHE A 84 -9.86 12.96 27.40
N LEU A 85 -10.87 13.46 26.68
CA LEU A 85 -10.78 14.71 25.92
C LEU A 85 -10.48 15.92 26.82
N LYS A 86 -11.09 15.98 28.01
CA LYS A 86 -10.78 17.01 29.02
C LYS A 86 -9.33 16.90 29.50
N SER A 87 -8.83 15.69 29.75
CA SER A 87 -7.43 15.49 30.15
C SER A 87 -6.46 16.01 29.09
N ILE A 88 -6.74 15.71 27.82
CA ILE A 88 -5.94 16.22 26.70
C ILE A 88 -5.99 17.74 26.62
N SER A 89 -7.18 18.34 26.70
CA SER A 89 -7.34 19.79 26.67
C SER A 89 -6.60 20.48 27.82
N ASN A 90 -6.59 19.87 29.01
CA ASN A 90 -5.90 20.40 30.19
C ASN A 90 -4.38 20.34 30.09
N VAL A 91 -3.84 19.29 29.45
CA VAL A 91 -2.37 19.11 29.33
C VAL A 91 -1.82 19.88 28.15
N SER A 92 -2.50 19.86 27.00
CA SER A 92 -2.02 20.48 25.76
C SER A 92 -2.45 21.93 25.58
N GLY A 93 -3.50 22.38 26.27
CA GLY A 93 -4.13 23.69 26.05
C GLY A 93 -4.81 23.85 24.68
N LYS A 94 -4.87 22.80 23.86
CA LYS A 94 -5.46 22.82 22.50
C LYS A 94 -6.87 22.23 22.49
N ASP A 95 -7.77 22.86 21.74
CA ASP A 95 -9.11 22.33 21.52
C ASP A 95 -9.11 21.28 20.40
N ILE A 96 -9.33 20.01 20.79
CA ILE A 96 -9.50 18.87 19.87
C ILE A 96 -10.96 18.59 19.52
N GLY A 97 -11.91 19.33 20.09
CA GLY A 97 -13.33 19.18 19.83
C GLY A 97 -13.69 19.18 18.33
N PRO A 98 -13.16 20.11 17.50
CA PRO A 98 -13.40 20.11 16.07
C PRO A 98 -12.90 18.85 15.35
N LEU A 99 -11.71 18.35 15.71
CA LEU A 99 -11.14 17.13 15.13
C LEU A 99 -12.02 15.91 15.45
N ILE A 100 -12.45 15.78 16.70
CA ILE A 100 -13.33 14.69 17.12
C ILE A 100 -14.70 14.80 16.46
N LYS A 101 -15.24 16.02 16.31
CA LYS A 101 -16.48 16.25 15.53
C LYS A 101 -16.34 15.89 14.06
N GLN A 102 -15.17 16.08 13.48
CA GLN A 102 -14.93 15.77 12.07
C GLN A 102 -14.73 14.26 11.83
N TRP A 103 -13.99 13.57 12.70
CA TRP A 103 -13.57 12.19 12.45
C TRP A 103 -14.27 11.13 13.30
N VAL A 104 -14.86 11.51 14.43
CA VAL A 104 -15.40 10.56 15.44
C VAL A 104 -16.91 10.70 15.59
N TYR A 105 -17.43 11.92 15.77
CA TYR A 105 -18.86 12.15 15.93
C TYR A 105 -19.54 12.41 14.59
N PRO A 106 -20.70 11.80 14.32
CA PRO A 106 -21.59 12.30 13.29
C PRO A 106 -22.19 13.66 13.70
N PRO A 107 -22.62 14.49 12.74
CA PRO A 107 -23.11 15.84 13.01
C PRO A 107 -24.43 15.77 13.80
N PRO A 108 -24.71 16.77 14.66
CA PRO A 108 -25.93 16.80 15.47
C PRO A 108 -27.20 16.92 14.60
N ALA A 109 -28.22 16.18 15.01
CA ALA A 109 -29.51 16.03 14.36
C ALA A 109 -30.32 17.33 14.36
N SER A 110 -30.43 17.98 13.21
CA SER A 110 -31.52 18.92 12.90
C SER A 110 -32.45 18.38 11.81
N GLN A 111 -32.35 17.09 11.46
CA GLN A 111 -33.16 16.45 10.42
C GLN A 111 -33.63 15.04 10.83
N PRO A 112 -34.78 14.57 10.30
CA PRO A 112 -35.54 13.44 10.82
C PRO A 112 -34.82 12.09 10.79
N ILE A 113 -35.38 11.13 11.54
CA ILE A 113 -34.75 9.89 12.02
C ILE A 113 -34.22 8.94 10.91
N ILE A 114 -34.55 9.16 9.65
CA ILE A 114 -34.10 8.32 8.53
C ILE A 114 -32.88 8.95 7.82
N ALA A 115 -32.74 10.28 7.90
CA ALA A 115 -31.64 11.01 7.27
C ALA A 115 -30.34 11.00 8.11
N TRP A 116 -30.42 10.90 9.44
CA TRP A 116 -29.20 10.91 10.28
C TRP A 116 -28.40 9.62 10.17
N ALA A 117 -29.03 8.45 10.02
CA ALA A 117 -28.28 7.20 9.92
C ALA A 117 -27.48 7.14 8.60
N GLN A 118 -28.08 7.64 7.52
CA GLN A 118 -27.43 7.83 6.22
C GLN A 118 -26.28 8.86 6.32
N LYS A 119 -26.58 10.07 6.80
CA LYS A 119 -25.62 11.19 6.87
C LYS A 119 -24.51 11.00 7.93
N ALA A 120 -24.76 10.23 8.99
CA ALA A 120 -23.78 9.88 10.02
C ALA A 120 -22.75 8.85 9.53
N TRP A 121 -23.18 7.91 8.68
CA TRP A 121 -22.26 6.98 8.02
C TRP A 121 -21.49 7.67 6.89
N ASP A 122 -22.13 8.58 6.16
CA ASP A 122 -21.50 9.37 5.09
C ASP A 122 -20.40 10.31 5.59
N GLN A 123 -20.43 10.72 6.86
CA GLN A 123 -19.43 11.63 7.46
C GLN A 123 -18.31 10.92 8.25
N SER A 124 -18.32 9.59 8.32
CA SER A 124 -17.11 8.81 8.66
C SER A 124 -16.26 8.58 7.39
N GLY A 125 -16.10 9.62 6.59
CA GLY A 125 -15.62 9.51 5.21
C GLY A 125 -14.11 9.71 5.08
N VAL A 126 -13.54 9.13 4.03
CA VAL A 126 -12.18 9.45 3.56
C VAL A 126 -12.25 10.71 2.70
N VAL A 127 -11.28 11.60 2.83
CA VAL A 127 -11.22 12.80 1.98
C VAL A 127 -10.62 12.39 0.63
N LYS A 128 -11.35 12.58 -0.47
CA LYS A 128 -10.80 12.36 -1.81
C LYS A 128 -10.30 13.67 -2.39
N PHE A 129 -9.02 13.69 -2.76
CA PHE A 129 -8.42 14.80 -3.50
C PHE A 129 -8.09 14.36 -4.91
N PHE A 130 -8.44 15.21 -5.87
CA PHE A 130 -7.98 15.18 -7.24
C PHE A 130 -7.05 16.36 -7.44
N GLY A 131 -5.78 16.10 -7.72
CA GLY A 131 -4.83 17.17 -7.99
C GLY A 131 -4.32 17.10 -9.43
N SER A 132 -4.21 18.29 -10.03
CA SER A 132 -3.60 18.50 -11.33
C SER A 132 -2.71 19.73 -11.24
N PHE A 133 -1.70 19.86 -12.10
CA PHE A 133 -0.81 21.01 -12.06
C PHE A 133 -0.45 21.50 -13.46
N ALA A 134 -0.14 22.80 -13.55
CA ALA A 134 0.40 23.44 -14.72
C ALA A 134 1.62 24.29 -14.32
N PHE A 135 2.65 24.32 -15.16
CA PHE A 135 3.84 25.14 -14.89
C PHE A 135 3.87 26.38 -15.79
N ASN A 136 3.82 27.57 -15.17
CA ASN A 136 3.85 28.84 -15.85
C ASN A 136 5.30 29.34 -16.02
N ARG A 137 5.85 29.09 -17.21
CA ARG A 137 7.25 29.42 -17.57
C ARG A 137 7.57 30.92 -17.46
N LYS A 138 6.62 31.81 -17.77
CA LYS A 138 6.85 33.27 -17.76
C LYS A 138 6.97 33.81 -16.34
N ARG A 139 6.16 33.27 -15.42
CA ARG A 139 6.13 33.70 -14.01
C ARG A 139 7.07 32.88 -13.12
N ASN A 140 7.60 31.75 -13.61
CA ASN A 140 8.31 30.74 -12.82
C ASN A 140 7.47 30.26 -11.62
N VAL A 141 6.19 29.99 -11.88
CA VAL A 141 5.19 29.60 -10.88
C VAL A 141 4.56 28.28 -11.27
N LEU A 142 4.48 27.37 -10.31
CA LEU A 142 3.68 26.15 -10.38
C LEU A 142 2.24 26.50 -9.98
N GLU A 143 1.31 26.36 -10.93
CA GLU A 143 -0.12 26.52 -10.71
C GLU A 143 -0.69 25.13 -10.34
N LEU A 144 -0.88 24.88 -9.05
CA LEU A 144 -1.41 23.62 -8.52
C LEU A 144 -2.92 23.74 -8.31
N GLU A 145 -3.69 22.89 -8.98
CA GLU A 145 -5.14 22.80 -8.82
C GLU A 145 -5.51 21.57 -7.97
N ILE A 146 -6.14 21.78 -6.82
CA ILE A 146 -6.64 20.74 -5.93
C ILE A 146 -8.16 20.81 -5.89
N ARG A 147 -8.81 19.74 -6.34
CA ARG A 147 -10.26 19.53 -6.27
C ARG A 147 -10.59 18.48 -5.23
N GLN A 148 -11.64 18.71 -4.47
CA GLN A 148 -12.20 17.74 -3.53
C GLN A 148 -13.41 17.05 -4.17
N ASP A 149 -13.54 15.74 -3.94
CA ASP A 149 -14.79 15.03 -4.21
C ASP A 149 -15.42 14.58 -2.90
N TYR A 150 -16.60 15.14 -2.63
CA TYR A 150 -17.45 14.77 -1.51
C TYR A 150 -18.82 14.22 -1.96
N THR A 151 -19.00 14.00 -3.27
CA THR A 151 -20.27 13.46 -3.84
C THR A 151 -20.30 11.94 -3.82
N SER A 152 -19.13 11.30 -3.82
CA SER A 152 -18.97 9.87 -3.62
C SER A 152 -19.47 9.40 -2.24
N ALA A 153 -20.15 8.25 -2.18
CA ALA A 153 -20.50 7.63 -0.90
C ALA A 153 -19.24 7.39 -0.03
N GLY A 154 -19.31 7.70 1.26
CA GLY A 154 -18.20 7.55 2.21
C GLY A 154 -17.07 8.59 2.05
N THR A 155 -17.36 9.75 1.48
CA THR A 155 -16.40 10.86 1.38
C THR A 155 -16.87 12.09 2.16
N GLN A 156 -15.91 12.85 2.69
CA GLN A 156 -16.21 14.03 3.50
C GLN A 156 -15.47 15.27 2.97
N LYS A 157 -16.10 16.44 3.13
CA LYS A 157 -15.44 17.73 2.85
C LYS A 157 -14.36 17.99 3.91
N TYR A 158 -13.18 18.35 3.46
CA TYR A 158 -12.09 18.81 4.32
C TYR A 158 -11.94 20.33 4.24
N VAL A 159 -11.72 20.94 5.39
CA VAL A 159 -11.36 22.35 5.53
C VAL A 159 -10.17 22.43 6.47
N GLY A 160 -9.06 22.97 5.98
CA GLY A 160 -7.84 23.10 6.76
C GLY A 160 -6.55 23.06 5.94
N PRO A 161 -5.41 23.16 6.61
CA PRO A 161 -4.10 23.17 5.96
C PRO A 161 -3.70 21.77 5.49
N ILE A 162 -3.22 21.69 4.25
CA ILE A 162 -2.53 20.53 3.69
C ILE A 162 -1.09 20.89 3.36
N LYS A 163 -0.15 19.97 3.61
CA LYS A 163 1.24 20.15 3.19
C LYS A 163 1.42 19.60 1.78
N VAL A 164 2.13 20.31 0.93
CA VAL A 164 2.55 19.87 -0.39
C VAL A 164 4.07 20.02 -0.48
N THR A 165 4.75 18.94 -0.84
CA THR A 165 6.20 18.94 -1.04
C THR A 165 6.49 18.89 -2.53
N VAL A 166 7.19 19.90 -3.02
CA VAL A 166 7.61 19.99 -4.43
C VAL A 166 9.10 19.70 -4.48
N GLN A 167 9.49 18.66 -5.21
CA GLN A 167 10.89 18.41 -5.52
C GLN A 167 11.25 19.18 -6.79
N GLU A 168 12.20 20.09 -6.66
CA GLU A 168 12.76 20.87 -7.76
C GLU A 168 14.24 20.48 -8.02
N LEU A 169 14.84 21.04 -9.08
CA LEU A 169 16.24 20.82 -9.43
C LEU A 169 17.26 21.32 -8.40
N ASP A 170 16.91 22.31 -7.57
CA ASP A 170 17.79 22.88 -6.54
C ASP A 170 17.46 22.38 -5.12
N GLY A 171 16.42 21.55 -4.96
CA GLY A 171 16.07 20.96 -3.67
C GLY A 171 14.58 20.63 -3.49
N SER A 172 14.26 20.09 -2.33
CA SER A 172 12.88 19.86 -1.88
C SER A 172 12.32 21.08 -1.15
N PHE A 173 11.16 21.57 -1.56
CA PHE A 173 10.48 22.70 -0.91
C PHE A 173 9.12 22.28 -0.37
N ASN A 174 8.84 22.64 0.89
CA ASN A 174 7.58 22.33 1.57
C ASN A 174 6.69 23.57 1.59
N HIS A 175 5.47 23.43 1.09
CA HIS A 175 4.45 24.45 1.05
C HIS A 175 3.24 24.02 1.87
N THR A 176 2.67 24.92 2.67
CA THR A 176 1.42 24.66 3.38
C THR A 176 0.30 25.43 2.68
N LEU A 177 -0.66 24.70 2.12
CA LEU A 177 -1.80 25.25 1.39
C LEU A 177 -3.05 25.16 2.26
N GLN A 178 -3.85 26.23 2.31
CA GLN A 178 -5.12 26.22 3.02
C GLN A 178 -6.24 25.81 2.07
N ILE A 179 -6.95 24.73 2.41
CA ILE A 179 -8.10 24.26 1.66
C ILE A 179 -9.37 24.78 2.33
N GLU A 180 -10.09 25.67 1.66
CA GLU A 180 -11.35 26.26 2.15
C GLU A 180 -12.54 25.88 1.25
N GLU A 181 -12.31 25.91 -0.06
CA GLU A 181 -13.27 25.62 -1.11
C GLU A 181 -13.13 24.22 -1.72
N ASN A 182 -14.06 23.87 -2.62
CA ASN A 182 -14.08 22.57 -3.29
C ASN A 182 -13.00 22.44 -4.37
N SER A 183 -12.64 23.55 -5.02
CA SER A 183 -11.64 23.58 -6.09
C SER A 183 -10.79 24.81 -5.87
N LEU A 184 -9.53 24.63 -5.48
CA LEU A 184 -8.58 25.73 -5.32
C LEU A 184 -7.45 25.62 -6.33
N LYS A 185 -7.06 26.78 -6.86
CA LYS A 185 -5.82 26.96 -7.60
C LYS A 185 -4.85 27.73 -6.72
N HIS A 186 -3.70 27.14 -6.48
CA HIS A 186 -2.61 27.73 -5.69
C HIS A 186 -1.41 27.98 -6.59
N ASP A 187 -0.96 29.24 -6.60
CA ASP A 187 0.28 29.65 -7.25
C ASP A 187 1.45 29.43 -6.28
N ILE A 188 2.31 28.47 -6.57
CA ILE A 188 3.53 28.16 -5.80
C ILE A 188 4.74 28.73 -6.56
N PRO A 189 5.50 29.68 -5.98
CA PRO A 189 6.70 30.19 -6.63
C PRO A 189 7.79 29.11 -6.63
N CYS A 190 8.35 28.83 -7.81
CA CYS A 190 9.47 27.91 -7.93
C CYS A 190 10.78 28.64 -7.61
N HIS A 191 11.63 28.00 -6.80
CA HIS A 191 12.92 28.57 -6.38
C HIS A 191 14.00 28.30 -7.43
N SER A 192 13.90 27.15 -8.07
CA SER A 192 14.83 26.66 -9.06
C SER A 192 14.60 27.33 -10.41
N LYS A 193 15.69 27.52 -11.16
CA LYS A 193 15.62 27.96 -12.56
C LYS A 193 15.79 26.75 -13.47
N SER A 194 15.00 26.68 -14.54
CA SER A 194 15.19 25.66 -15.57
C SER A 194 16.60 25.73 -16.17
N ARG A 195 17.12 24.56 -16.54
CA ARG A 195 18.47 24.38 -17.09
C ARG A 195 18.42 23.29 -18.15
N ARG A 196 19.08 23.53 -19.28
CA ARG A 196 19.16 22.57 -20.40
C ARG A 196 20.21 21.47 -20.22
N ASN A 197 20.75 21.31 -19.01
CA ASN A 197 21.77 20.29 -18.76
C ASN A 197 21.11 18.92 -18.68
N LYS A 198 21.62 17.96 -19.44
CA LYS A 198 21.09 16.59 -19.46
C LYS A 198 21.40 15.80 -18.19
N LYS A 199 22.36 16.23 -17.37
CA LYS A 199 22.69 15.62 -16.08
C LYS A 199 22.98 16.71 -15.06
N LYS A 200 22.52 16.50 -13.82
CA LYS A 200 22.76 17.41 -12.70
C LYS A 200 22.78 16.63 -11.39
N LYS A 201 23.66 17.03 -10.46
CA LYS A 201 23.58 16.65 -9.05
C LYS A 201 22.47 17.45 -8.38
N ILE A 202 21.48 16.75 -7.85
CA ILE A 202 20.31 17.35 -7.23
C ILE A 202 20.31 16.97 -5.74
N PRO A 203 20.26 17.95 -4.82
CA PRO A 203 20.13 17.66 -3.41
C PRO A 203 18.70 17.18 -3.12
N LEU A 204 18.59 15.98 -2.55
CA LEU A 204 17.33 15.43 -2.08
C LEU A 204 17.05 15.91 -0.63
N MET A 205 15.81 15.73 -0.16
CA MET A 205 15.38 16.14 1.18
C MET A 205 16.23 15.50 2.32
N ASN A 206 16.85 14.36 2.04
CA ASN A 206 17.72 13.64 2.97
C ASN A 206 19.15 14.19 3.05
N GLY A 207 19.50 15.22 2.25
CA GLY A 207 20.84 15.78 2.15
C GLY A 207 21.79 15.02 1.21
N GLU A 208 21.31 14.00 0.51
CA GLU A 208 22.11 13.30 -0.50
C GLU A 208 22.02 14.00 -1.85
N GLU A 209 23.17 14.24 -2.46
CA GLU A 209 23.26 14.72 -3.84
C GLU A 209 23.28 13.54 -4.80
N VAL A 210 22.27 13.46 -5.66
CA VAL A 210 22.16 12.37 -6.62
C VAL A 210 22.29 12.90 -8.04
N ASP A 211 23.15 12.25 -8.83
CA ASP A 211 23.27 12.49 -10.27
C ASP A 211 22.02 11.96 -10.98
N MET A 212 21.17 12.88 -11.43
CA MET A 212 19.94 12.56 -12.16
C MET A 212 20.11 12.82 -13.65
N ASP A 213 19.61 11.88 -14.46
CA ASP A 213 19.43 12.08 -15.90
C ASP A 213 18.17 12.91 -16.13
N LEU A 214 18.26 14.01 -16.86
CA LEU A 214 17.18 14.95 -17.12
C LEU A 214 16.70 14.90 -18.58
N SER A 215 17.12 13.89 -19.34
CA SER A 215 16.76 13.74 -20.76
C SER A 215 15.26 13.60 -21.04
N ALA A 216 14.51 13.01 -20.10
CA ALA A 216 13.05 12.84 -20.21
C ALA A 216 12.25 14.06 -19.74
N MET A 217 12.90 15.05 -19.12
CA MET A 217 12.25 16.23 -18.56
C MET A 217 12.09 17.32 -19.62
N ASP A 218 11.03 18.13 -19.50
CA ASP A 218 10.92 19.38 -20.26
C ASP A 218 12.06 20.32 -19.86
N ALA A 219 12.89 20.71 -20.84
CA ALA A 219 14.06 21.56 -20.62
C ALA A 219 13.71 22.94 -20.01
N ASP A 220 12.45 23.34 -20.13
CA ASP A 220 11.93 24.61 -19.62
C ASP A 220 11.28 24.50 -18.23
N SER A 221 11.12 23.29 -17.65
CA SER A 221 10.53 23.07 -16.33
C SER A 221 11.55 22.58 -15.31
N PRO A 222 11.67 23.19 -14.11
CA PRO A 222 12.56 22.71 -13.06
C PRO A 222 11.92 21.69 -12.10
N LEU A 223 10.71 21.21 -12.40
CA LEU A 223 9.92 20.35 -11.50
C LEU A 223 10.22 18.86 -11.74
N LEU A 224 10.50 18.13 -10.67
CA LEU A 224 10.79 16.69 -10.72
C LEU A 224 9.57 15.85 -10.32
N TRP A 225 9.02 16.06 -9.13
CA TRP A 225 7.77 15.42 -8.67
C TRP A 225 7.12 16.24 -7.57
N ILE A 226 5.82 16.04 -7.37
CA ILE A 226 5.02 16.72 -6.35
C ILE A 226 4.34 15.68 -5.47
N ARG A 227 4.38 15.89 -4.16
CA ARG A 227 3.69 15.06 -3.16
C ARG A 227 2.68 15.88 -2.40
N ILE A 228 1.50 15.31 -2.20
CA ILE A 228 0.44 15.89 -1.38
C ILE A 228 0.38 15.13 -0.06
N ASP A 229 0.51 15.86 1.05
CA ASP A 229 0.41 15.37 2.43
C ASP A 229 1.35 14.18 2.73
N PRO A 230 2.67 14.36 2.65
CA PRO A 230 3.66 13.30 2.95
C PRO A 230 3.57 12.81 4.41
N ASP A 231 3.18 13.68 5.34
CA ASP A 231 3.02 13.32 6.75
C ASP A 231 1.76 12.46 7.02
N MET A 232 0.93 12.18 5.99
CA MET A 232 -0.36 11.51 6.12
C MET A 232 -1.22 12.12 7.23
N SER A 233 -1.29 13.45 7.29
CA SER A 233 -1.92 14.20 8.37
C SER A 233 -3.44 14.11 8.38
N ILE A 234 -4.03 13.47 7.36
CA ILE A 234 -5.47 13.31 7.16
C ILE A 234 -5.78 11.93 6.58
N LEU A 235 -6.99 11.43 6.81
CA LEU A 235 -7.46 10.23 6.09
C LEU A 235 -7.85 10.64 4.69
N ARG A 236 -6.96 10.36 3.73
CA ARG A 236 -7.12 10.78 2.34
C ARG A 236 -7.01 9.62 1.37
N LYS A 237 -7.64 9.81 0.21
CA LYS A 237 -7.30 9.15 -1.04
C LYS A 237 -6.92 10.26 -2.02
N VAL A 238 -5.68 10.27 -2.49
CA VAL A 238 -5.20 11.27 -3.45
C VAL A 238 -5.08 10.61 -4.81
N GLU A 239 -5.73 11.21 -5.80
CA GLU A 239 -5.52 10.91 -7.20
C GLU A 239 -4.83 12.12 -7.83
N PHE A 240 -3.58 11.93 -8.24
CA PHE A 240 -2.73 13.01 -8.73
C PHE A 240 -2.27 12.71 -10.15
N GLU A 241 -2.41 13.68 -11.04
CA GLU A 241 -1.98 13.56 -12.43
C GLU A 241 -0.55 14.10 -12.57
N GLN A 242 0.40 13.21 -12.87
CA GLN A 242 1.79 13.55 -13.20
C GLN A 242 2.24 12.78 -14.43
N ALA A 243 3.26 13.31 -15.10
CA ALA A 243 3.94 12.61 -16.19
C ALA A 243 4.64 11.34 -15.69
N ASP A 244 4.86 10.40 -16.60
CA ASP A 244 5.45 9.09 -16.29
C ASP A 244 6.87 9.20 -15.70
N PHE A 245 7.71 10.10 -16.23
CA PHE A 245 9.06 10.31 -15.72
C PHE A 245 9.07 10.82 -14.27
N MET A 246 8.06 11.58 -13.85
CA MET A 246 7.96 12.10 -12.48
C MET A 246 7.73 10.96 -11.49
N TRP A 247 6.83 10.02 -11.82
CA TRP A 247 6.62 8.82 -11.03
C TRP A 247 7.84 7.91 -10.99
N GLN A 248 8.58 7.81 -12.10
CA GLN A 248 9.85 7.06 -12.17
C GLN A 248 10.91 7.67 -11.24
N TYR A 249 11.06 8.99 -11.21
CA TYR A 249 12.00 9.67 -10.31
C TYR A 249 11.57 9.57 -8.86
N GLN A 250 10.29 9.76 -8.56
CA GLN A 250 9.74 9.57 -7.23
C GLN A 250 10.04 8.15 -6.73
N LEU A 251 9.83 7.13 -7.56
CA LEU A 251 10.11 5.75 -7.18
C LEU A 251 11.60 5.51 -6.86
N ARG A 252 12.53 6.04 -7.67
CA ARG A 252 13.98 5.78 -7.56
C ARG A 252 14.67 6.53 -6.42
N TYR A 253 14.26 7.77 -6.17
CA TYR A 253 15.00 8.70 -5.32
C TYR A 253 14.29 9.03 -4.01
N GLU A 254 12.98 8.83 -3.93
CA GLU A 254 12.25 9.04 -2.68
C GLU A 254 12.49 7.88 -1.70
N ARG A 255 12.66 8.21 -0.42
CA ARG A 255 12.87 7.21 0.65
C ARG A 255 11.61 6.88 1.44
N ASP A 256 10.57 7.68 1.27
CA ASP A 256 9.26 7.41 1.87
C ASP A 256 8.59 6.22 1.18
N VAL A 257 8.36 5.17 1.97
CA VAL A 257 7.73 3.92 1.54
C VAL A 257 6.34 4.16 0.96
N VAL A 258 5.58 5.10 1.53
CA VAL A 258 4.22 5.42 1.06
C VAL A 258 4.29 6.05 -0.32
N ALA A 259 5.21 6.99 -0.52
CA ALA A 259 5.43 7.64 -1.81
C ALA A 259 5.90 6.65 -2.89
N GLN A 260 6.72 5.66 -2.52
CA GLN A 260 7.14 4.58 -3.43
C GLN A 260 5.96 3.67 -3.81
N GLU A 261 5.12 3.28 -2.85
CA GLU A 261 3.91 2.47 -3.10
C GLU A 261 2.88 3.21 -3.97
N GLU A 262 2.64 4.50 -3.70
CA GLU A 262 1.80 5.37 -4.55
C GLU A 262 2.36 5.47 -5.97
N ALA A 263 3.68 5.68 -6.12
CA ALA A 263 4.33 5.74 -7.41
C ALA A 263 4.23 4.42 -8.19
N ILE A 264 4.41 3.27 -7.52
CA ILE A 264 4.25 1.95 -8.15
C ILE A 264 2.80 1.78 -8.65
N SER A 265 1.81 2.14 -7.84
CA SER A 265 0.40 2.05 -8.22
C SER A 265 0.06 2.97 -9.40
N ALA A 266 0.67 4.15 -9.48
CA ALA A 266 0.50 5.07 -10.61
C ALA A 266 1.19 4.55 -11.88
N LEU A 267 2.40 3.98 -11.77
CA LEU A 267 3.18 3.43 -12.88
C LEU A 267 2.51 2.24 -13.55
N GLU A 268 1.61 1.52 -12.85
CA GLU A 268 0.80 0.46 -13.48
C GLU A 268 0.00 0.96 -14.69
N LYS A 269 -0.36 2.26 -14.73
CA LYS A 269 -1.09 2.88 -15.84
C LYS A 269 -0.20 3.25 -17.03
N PHE A 270 1.13 3.28 -16.86
CA PHE A 270 2.10 3.76 -17.84
C PHE A 270 3.11 2.64 -18.21
N PRO A 271 2.77 1.79 -19.20
CA PRO A 271 3.66 0.72 -19.63
C PRO A 271 4.74 1.24 -20.58
N THR A 272 5.84 1.74 -20.01
CA THR A 272 7.00 2.25 -20.77
C THR A 272 8.28 1.46 -20.46
N PRO A 273 9.25 1.40 -21.38
CA PRO A 273 10.54 0.75 -21.10
C PRO A 273 11.26 1.36 -19.89
N ALA A 274 11.09 2.67 -19.67
CA ALA A 274 11.67 3.40 -18.57
C ALA A 274 11.01 3.06 -17.22
N SER A 275 9.68 2.91 -17.16
CA SER A 275 9.00 2.46 -15.94
C SER A 275 9.43 1.05 -15.53
N ARG A 276 9.62 0.14 -16.49
CA ARG A 276 10.18 -1.19 -16.27
C ARG A 276 11.61 -1.15 -15.68
N LEU A 277 12.48 -0.31 -16.22
CA LEU A 277 13.85 -0.15 -15.71
C LEU A 277 13.84 0.41 -14.28
N ALA A 278 13.04 1.46 -14.03
CA ALA A 278 12.90 2.03 -12.70
C ALA A 278 12.41 0.99 -11.66
N LEU A 279 11.44 0.14 -12.03
CA LEU A 279 10.97 -0.94 -11.17
C LEU A 279 12.04 -2.02 -10.95
N THR A 280 12.82 -2.35 -11.97
CA THR A 280 13.91 -3.33 -11.86
C THR A 280 15.01 -2.83 -10.91
N ASP A 281 15.39 -1.56 -11.01
CA ASP A 281 16.35 -0.91 -10.10
C ASP A 281 15.90 -1.02 -8.63
N ILE A 282 14.60 -0.84 -8.34
CA ILE A 282 14.05 -0.94 -6.98
C ILE A 282 14.08 -2.36 -6.43
N LEU A 283 13.92 -3.37 -7.27
CA LEU A 283 14.01 -4.77 -6.85
C LEU A 283 15.44 -5.12 -6.40
N GLU A 284 16.45 -4.53 -7.05
CA GLU A 284 17.87 -4.70 -6.74
C GLU A 284 18.31 -3.93 -5.50
N GLN A 285 17.63 -2.83 -5.18
CA GLN A 285 18.03 -1.93 -4.09
C GLN A 285 17.77 -2.53 -2.70
N GLU A 286 18.83 -3.05 -2.05
CA GLU A 286 18.76 -3.69 -0.73
C GLU A 286 18.28 -2.80 0.42
N GLN A 287 18.29 -1.48 0.26
CA GLN A 287 17.80 -0.55 1.27
C GLN A 287 16.28 -0.32 1.21
N CYS A 288 15.61 -0.72 0.12
CA CYS A 288 14.17 -0.53 -0.03
C CYS A 288 13.36 -1.50 0.83
N PHE A 289 12.20 -1.06 1.30
CA PHE A 289 11.30 -1.87 2.13
C PHE A 289 10.78 -3.10 1.36
N TYR A 290 10.69 -4.26 2.02
CA TYR A 290 10.37 -5.53 1.36
C TYR A 290 9.00 -5.52 0.66
N LYS A 291 7.97 -4.85 1.22
CA LYS A 291 6.66 -4.76 0.56
C LYS A 291 6.67 -3.92 -0.70
N VAL A 292 7.47 -2.85 -0.74
CA VAL A 292 7.66 -2.03 -1.94
C VAL A 292 8.25 -2.89 -3.05
N ARG A 293 9.25 -3.72 -2.74
CA ARG A 293 9.81 -4.66 -3.73
C ARG A 293 8.81 -5.72 -4.17
N MET A 294 8.02 -6.28 -3.24
CA MET A 294 6.96 -7.22 -3.59
C MET A 294 5.93 -6.59 -4.55
N GLN A 295 5.48 -5.37 -4.25
CA GLN A 295 4.53 -4.65 -5.10
C GLN A 295 5.14 -4.26 -6.45
N ALA A 296 6.40 -3.80 -6.47
CA ALA A 296 7.13 -3.50 -7.69
C ALA A 296 7.24 -4.75 -8.58
N CYS A 297 7.41 -5.93 -7.98
CA CYS A 297 7.45 -7.20 -8.69
C CYS A 297 6.11 -7.52 -9.38
N PHE A 298 4.98 -7.29 -8.70
CA PHE A 298 3.65 -7.46 -9.31
C PHE A 298 3.34 -6.41 -10.37
N CYS A 299 3.73 -5.15 -10.14
CA CYS A 299 3.61 -4.07 -11.11
C CYS A 299 4.42 -4.36 -12.38
N LEU A 300 5.64 -4.87 -12.22
CA LEU A 300 6.51 -5.29 -13.33
C LEU A 300 5.84 -6.38 -14.19
N ALA A 301 5.17 -7.36 -13.56
CA ALA A 301 4.43 -8.38 -14.29
C ALA A 301 3.24 -7.79 -15.09
N LYS A 302 2.49 -6.85 -14.50
CA LYS A 302 1.39 -6.15 -15.19
C LYS A 302 1.89 -5.33 -16.39
N ILE A 303 2.99 -4.60 -16.23
CA ILE A 303 3.61 -3.80 -17.30
C ILE A 303 4.18 -4.71 -18.39
N ALA A 304 4.82 -5.81 -18.01
CA ALA A 304 5.31 -6.78 -18.98
C ALA A 304 4.17 -7.35 -19.85
N ASN A 305 3.01 -7.64 -19.25
CA ASN A 305 1.82 -8.13 -19.95
C ASN A 305 1.19 -7.11 -20.91
N SER A 306 1.30 -5.81 -20.64
CA SER A 306 0.83 -4.77 -21.57
C SER A 306 1.85 -4.43 -22.66
N MET A 307 3.14 -4.78 -22.46
CA MET A 307 4.23 -4.53 -23.41
C MET A 307 4.57 -5.72 -24.32
N VAL A 308 3.78 -6.79 -24.32
CA VAL A 308 4.07 -8.06 -25.01
C VAL A 308 4.31 -7.89 -26.51
N SER A 309 3.59 -7.00 -27.19
CA SER A 309 3.77 -6.74 -28.63
C SER A 309 5.10 -6.05 -28.97
N THR A 310 5.63 -5.25 -28.04
CA THR A 310 6.88 -4.49 -28.20
C THR A 310 8.12 -5.24 -27.72
N TRP A 311 7.96 -6.42 -27.10
CA TRP A 311 9.08 -7.08 -26.45
C TRP A 311 9.12 -8.60 -26.65
N THR A 312 10.20 -9.05 -27.28
CA THR A 312 10.58 -10.45 -27.54
C THR A 312 11.85 -10.85 -26.77
N GLY A 313 11.97 -10.45 -25.50
CA GLY A 313 13.13 -10.78 -24.66
C GLY A 313 12.81 -11.81 -23.56
N PRO A 314 13.82 -12.53 -23.04
CA PRO A 314 13.65 -13.38 -21.86
C PRO A 314 13.07 -12.56 -20.71
N PRO A 315 12.22 -13.14 -19.85
CA PRO A 315 11.60 -12.40 -18.76
C PRO A 315 12.72 -11.82 -17.89
N ALA A 316 12.87 -10.49 -17.89
CA ALA A 316 13.86 -9.76 -17.09
C ALA A 316 13.87 -10.22 -15.62
N MET A 317 12.70 -10.66 -15.14
CA MET A 317 12.50 -11.28 -13.83
C MET A 317 13.30 -12.57 -13.62
N LYS A 318 13.44 -13.44 -14.64
CA LYS A 318 14.29 -14.65 -14.57
C LYS A 318 15.76 -14.28 -14.44
N SER A 319 16.24 -13.35 -15.28
CA SER A 319 17.62 -12.85 -15.19
C SER A 319 17.91 -12.22 -13.83
N LEU A 320 16.96 -11.46 -13.30
CA LEU A 320 17.07 -10.85 -11.97
C LEU A 320 17.12 -11.92 -10.87
N PHE A 321 16.21 -12.90 -10.91
CA PHE A 321 16.17 -14.00 -9.94
C PHE A 321 17.48 -14.80 -9.96
N THR A 322 17.95 -15.16 -11.15
CA THR A 322 19.20 -15.91 -11.33
C THR A 322 20.40 -15.15 -10.78
N ARG A 323 20.49 -13.84 -11.02
CA ARG A 323 21.60 -13.01 -10.51
C ARG A 323 21.58 -12.91 -8.98
N MET A 324 20.41 -12.79 -8.36
CA MET A 324 20.27 -12.62 -6.91
C MET A 324 20.37 -13.95 -6.15
N PHE A 325 19.65 -14.99 -6.60
CA PHE A 325 19.38 -16.20 -5.81
C PHE A 325 20.00 -17.48 -6.36
N CYS A 326 20.45 -17.52 -7.63
CA CYS A 326 21.11 -18.71 -8.18
C CYS A 326 22.64 -18.70 -7.95
N CYS A 327 23.23 -19.89 -8.03
CA CYS A 327 24.67 -20.09 -7.92
C CYS A 327 25.42 -19.39 -9.06
N LYS A 328 26.49 -18.65 -8.74
CA LYS A 328 27.31 -17.95 -9.76
C LYS A 328 27.93 -18.91 -10.79
N SER A 329 28.21 -20.15 -10.37
CA SER A 329 28.81 -21.18 -11.22
C SER A 329 27.81 -21.94 -12.09
N CYS A 330 26.53 -22.01 -11.68
CA CYS A 330 25.47 -22.73 -12.38
C CYS A 330 24.16 -21.92 -12.33
N PRO A 331 23.83 -21.16 -13.39
CA PRO A 331 22.66 -20.27 -13.42
C PRO A 331 21.31 -20.97 -13.21
N ASN A 332 21.24 -22.27 -13.52
CA ASN A 332 20.02 -23.08 -13.43
C ASN A 332 19.80 -23.69 -12.03
N ILE A 333 20.77 -23.57 -11.11
CA ILE A 333 20.68 -24.17 -9.77
C ILE A 333 20.56 -23.06 -8.72
N VAL A 334 19.48 -23.11 -7.94
CA VAL A 334 19.25 -22.20 -6.81
C VAL A 334 20.29 -22.46 -5.73
N LYS A 335 20.80 -21.41 -5.07
CA LYS A 335 21.65 -21.58 -3.89
C LYS A 335 20.87 -22.30 -2.78
N THR A 336 21.57 -22.97 -1.89
CA THR A 336 20.96 -23.48 -0.64
C THR A 336 20.26 -22.35 0.09
N ASN A 337 19.03 -22.58 0.54
CA ASN A 337 18.21 -21.54 1.15
C ASN A 337 18.86 -20.95 2.39
N ASN A 338 18.82 -19.62 2.51
CA ASN A 338 19.26 -18.90 3.69
C ASN A 338 18.23 -17.80 4.02
N PHE A 339 17.35 -18.08 4.99
CA PHE A 339 16.27 -17.16 5.36
C PHE A 339 16.64 -16.20 6.50
N ILE A 340 17.93 -16.02 6.78
CA ILE A 340 18.38 -15.03 7.78
C ILE A 340 18.00 -13.61 7.36
N ASN A 341 18.08 -13.30 6.06
CA ASN A 341 17.65 -12.01 5.53
C ASN A 341 16.18 -12.08 5.09
N PHE A 342 15.27 -11.54 5.92
CA PHE A 342 13.84 -11.53 5.63
C PHE A 342 13.47 -10.74 4.37
N GLN A 343 14.20 -9.67 4.03
CA GLN A 343 13.91 -8.89 2.82
C GLN A 343 14.15 -9.74 1.57
N SER A 344 15.28 -10.45 1.55
CA SER A 344 15.63 -11.37 0.47
C SER A 344 14.64 -12.54 0.41
N TYR A 345 14.22 -13.07 1.56
CA TYR A 345 13.23 -14.14 1.63
C TYR A 345 11.86 -13.74 1.06
N PHE A 346 11.31 -12.59 1.46
CA PHE A 346 10.02 -12.12 0.92
C PHE A 346 10.09 -11.87 -0.58
N LEU A 347 11.21 -11.33 -1.07
CA LEU A 347 11.43 -11.16 -2.51
C LEU A 347 11.55 -12.51 -3.24
N GLN A 348 12.37 -13.44 -2.73
CA GLN A 348 12.54 -14.79 -3.29
C GLN A 348 11.21 -15.54 -3.38
N LYS A 349 10.34 -15.36 -2.38
CA LYS A 349 8.99 -15.92 -2.33
C LYS A 349 8.05 -15.30 -3.37
N THR A 350 8.08 -13.98 -3.54
CA THR A 350 7.12 -13.26 -4.41
C THR A 350 7.49 -13.28 -5.89
N MET A 351 8.78 -13.32 -6.23
CA MET A 351 9.22 -13.30 -7.64
C MET A 351 8.62 -14.44 -8.48
N PRO A 352 8.62 -15.72 -8.04
CA PRO A 352 8.01 -16.80 -8.80
C PRO A 352 6.51 -16.61 -9.03
N VAL A 353 5.79 -16.11 -8.02
CA VAL A 353 4.34 -15.83 -8.13
C VAL A 353 4.07 -14.74 -9.16
N ALA A 354 4.85 -13.66 -9.14
CA ALA A 354 4.71 -12.59 -10.13
C ALA A 354 5.11 -13.06 -11.54
N MET A 355 6.14 -13.90 -11.68
CA MET A 355 6.51 -14.51 -12.96
C MET A 355 5.40 -15.39 -13.50
N ALA A 356 4.73 -16.16 -12.64
CA ALA A 356 3.60 -17.00 -13.03
C ALA A 356 2.39 -16.21 -13.54
N LEU A 357 2.31 -14.90 -13.28
CA LEU A 357 1.28 -14.01 -13.82
C LEU A 357 1.64 -13.43 -15.19
N LEU A 358 2.85 -13.69 -15.71
CA LEU A 358 3.24 -13.28 -17.04
C LEU A 358 2.43 -14.04 -18.09
N ARG A 359 2.00 -13.33 -19.13
CA ARG A 359 1.20 -13.86 -20.24
C ARG A 359 1.82 -13.42 -21.57
N ASP A 360 1.89 -14.35 -22.51
CA ASP A 360 2.29 -14.08 -23.90
C ASP A 360 1.10 -13.53 -24.72
N VAL A 361 1.30 -13.22 -26.00
CA VAL A 361 0.28 -12.64 -26.91
C VAL A 361 -0.98 -13.50 -26.96
N GLN A 362 -0.82 -14.82 -26.87
CA GLN A 362 -1.91 -15.80 -26.85
C GLN A 362 -2.57 -15.96 -25.47
N ASN A 363 -2.28 -15.05 -24.52
CA ASN A 363 -2.70 -15.12 -23.11
C ASN A 363 -2.25 -16.40 -22.39
N LEU A 364 -1.22 -17.08 -22.88
CA LEU A 364 -0.65 -18.28 -22.26
C LEU A 364 0.53 -17.91 -21.37
N CYS A 365 0.72 -18.64 -20.27
CA CYS A 365 1.95 -18.53 -19.49
C CYS A 365 3.14 -19.04 -20.33
N PRO A 366 4.26 -18.28 -20.43
CA PRO A 366 5.44 -18.73 -21.16
C PRO A 366 5.99 -20.05 -20.60
N LYS A 367 6.22 -21.05 -21.46
CA LYS A 367 6.73 -22.37 -21.05
C LYS A 367 8.06 -22.30 -20.30
N GLU A 368 8.90 -21.32 -20.63
CA GLU A 368 10.16 -21.07 -19.91
C GLU A 368 9.96 -20.72 -18.43
N VAL A 369 8.86 -20.04 -18.10
CA VAL A 369 8.52 -19.67 -16.73
C VAL A 369 8.01 -20.89 -15.96
N LEU A 370 7.15 -21.71 -16.58
CA LEU A 370 6.68 -22.96 -15.98
C LEU A 370 7.84 -23.90 -15.66
N ASN A 371 8.72 -24.15 -16.64
CA ASN A 371 9.90 -24.99 -16.44
C ASN A 371 10.82 -24.42 -15.35
N PHE A 372 10.98 -23.10 -15.32
CA PHE A 372 11.76 -22.44 -14.27
C PHE A 372 11.17 -22.67 -12.87
N ILE A 373 9.85 -22.54 -12.69
CA ILE A 373 9.20 -22.79 -11.39
C ILE A 373 9.33 -24.26 -10.98
N LEU A 374 9.20 -25.20 -11.93
CA LEU A 374 9.43 -26.63 -11.68
C LEU A 374 10.87 -26.90 -11.26
N ASP A 375 11.85 -26.24 -11.89
CA ASP A 375 13.26 -26.31 -11.48
C ASP A 375 13.47 -25.76 -10.06
N LEU A 376 12.82 -24.64 -9.70
CA LEU A 376 12.87 -24.10 -8.33
C LEU A 376 12.34 -25.09 -7.30
N ILE A 377 11.26 -25.81 -7.63
CA ILE A 377 10.67 -26.85 -6.77
C ILE A 377 11.60 -28.05 -6.64
N LYS A 378 12.19 -28.50 -7.76
CA LYS A 378 13.04 -29.69 -7.81
C LYS A 378 14.37 -29.48 -7.09
N TYR A 379 14.97 -28.30 -7.22
CA TYR A 379 16.27 -27.96 -6.64
C TYR A 379 16.17 -27.26 -5.28
N ASN A 380 14.98 -27.22 -4.67
CA ASN A 380 14.80 -26.64 -3.35
C ASN A 380 15.57 -27.45 -2.27
N ASP A 381 16.65 -26.88 -1.75
CA ASP A 381 17.44 -27.47 -0.66
C ASP A 381 17.41 -26.57 0.59
N ASN A 382 16.75 -27.06 1.64
CA ASN A 382 16.63 -26.40 2.93
C ASN A 382 17.50 -27.05 4.04
N ARG A 383 18.37 -28.01 3.71
CA ARG A 383 19.13 -28.79 4.72
C ARG A 383 20.05 -27.96 5.61
N LYS A 384 20.61 -26.87 5.09
CA LYS A 384 21.52 -25.97 5.83
C LYS A 384 20.81 -24.82 6.53
N ASN A 385 19.53 -24.63 6.26
CA ASN A 385 18.78 -23.50 6.78
C ASN A 385 18.24 -23.81 8.17
N LYS A 386 18.24 -22.82 9.06
CA LYS A 386 17.70 -22.96 10.42
C LYS A 386 16.18 -22.77 10.47
N PHE A 387 15.59 -22.26 9.39
CA PHE A 387 14.18 -21.92 9.30
C PHE A 387 13.42 -22.90 8.40
N SER A 388 12.12 -23.07 8.65
CA SER A 388 11.25 -23.88 7.79
C SER A 388 10.94 -23.16 6.48
N ASP A 389 10.86 -23.92 5.39
CA ASP A 389 10.57 -23.43 4.03
C ASP A 389 9.09 -23.59 3.63
N ASN A 390 8.22 -23.91 4.59
CA ASN A 390 6.80 -24.21 4.35
C ASN A 390 6.10 -23.11 3.54
N TYR A 391 6.30 -21.85 3.91
CA TYR A 391 5.67 -20.71 3.23
C TYR A 391 6.30 -20.40 1.86
N TYR A 392 7.58 -20.74 1.66
CA TYR A 392 8.23 -20.61 0.34
C TYR A 392 7.65 -21.66 -0.62
N ARG A 393 7.56 -22.91 -0.16
CA ARG A 393 6.95 -24.01 -0.92
C ARG A 393 5.48 -23.78 -1.24
N ALA A 394 4.71 -23.32 -0.26
CA ALA A 394 3.30 -22.98 -0.45
C ALA A 394 3.11 -21.95 -1.58
N GLU A 395 4.00 -20.96 -1.68
CA GLU A 395 3.86 -19.94 -2.74
C GLU A 395 4.49 -20.32 -4.07
N LEU A 396 5.41 -21.30 -4.09
CA LEU A 396 5.74 -21.98 -5.34
C LEU A 396 4.55 -22.77 -5.89
N ILE A 397 3.73 -23.37 -5.02
CA ILE A 397 2.49 -24.04 -5.44
C ILE A 397 1.48 -23.01 -5.95
N ASP A 398 1.31 -21.88 -5.26
CA ASP A 398 0.49 -20.77 -5.78
C ASP A 398 1.02 -20.25 -7.13
N ALA A 399 2.33 -20.21 -7.33
CA ALA A 399 2.91 -19.84 -8.62
C ALA A 399 2.56 -20.89 -9.70
N LEU A 400 2.62 -22.19 -9.38
CA LEU A 400 2.18 -23.24 -10.30
C LEU A 400 0.69 -23.11 -10.65
N THR A 401 -0.17 -22.87 -9.67
CA THR A 401 -1.62 -22.71 -9.93
C THR A 401 -1.91 -21.46 -10.76
N ASN A 402 -1.23 -20.34 -10.49
CA ASN A 402 -1.37 -19.11 -11.28
C ASN A 402 -0.82 -19.24 -12.72
N SER A 403 0.06 -20.21 -12.99
CA SER A 403 0.54 -20.50 -14.34
C SER A 403 -0.51 -21.21 -15.22
N LEU A 404 -1.51 -21.85 -14.60
CA LEU A 404 -2.60 -22.50 -15.31
C LEU A 404 -3.45 -21.45 -16.03
N THR A 405 -3.52 -21.57 -17.35
CA THR A 405 -4.30 -20.65 -18.17
C THR A 405 -5.70 -21.22 -18.41
N PRO A 406 -6.78 -20.46 -18.19
CA PRO A 406 -8.16 -20.94 -18.36
C PRO A 406 -8.56 -21.23 -19.81
N ALA A 407 -7.71 -20.88 -20.80
CA ALA A 407 -7.92 -21.17 -22.22
C ALA A 407 -7.94 -22.67 -22.58
N ILE A 408 -7.71 -23.57 -21.62
CA ILE A 408 -7.83 -25.03 -21.79
C ILE A 408 -9.30 -25.49 -21.64
N SER A 409 -10.26 -24.57 -21.46
CA SER A 409 -11.66 -24.95 -21.30
C SER A 409 -12.44 -25.05 -22.63
N ILE A 410 -12.81 -26.30 -22.93
CA ILE A 410 -13.95 -26.78 -23.74
C ILE A 410 -13.58 -27.27 -25.16
N SER A 411 -12.88 -28.40 -25.26
CA SER A 411 -13.35 -29.46 -26.15
C SER A 411 -14.26 -30.40 -25.34
N ASN A 412 -15.36 -30.84 -25.93
CA ASN A 412 -16.36 -31.75 -25.34
C ASN A 412 -15.82 -33.19 -25.21
N GLU A 413 -14.55 -33.35 -24.86
CA GLU A 413 -13.92 -34.65 -24.70
C GLU A 413 -14.06 -35.14 -23.26
N ILE A 414 -14.17 -36.46 -23.12
CA ILE A 414 -14.28 -37.15 -21.83
C ILE A 414 -13.06 -36.75 -20.99
N ARG A 415 -13.31 -36.18 -19.81
CA ARG A 415 -12.29 -35.66 -18.88
C ARG A 415 -11.57 -36.82 -18.19
N THR A 416 -10.67 -37.50 -18.89
CA THR A 416 -9.71 -38.45 -18.31
C THR A 416 -8.36 -37.76 -18.10
N VAL A 417 -7.57 -38.25 -17.13
CA VAL A 417 -6.24 -37.70 -16.79
C VAL A 417 -5.27 -37.80 -17.98
N ASP A 418 -5.46 -38.78 -18.87
CA ASP A 418 -4.63 -39.02 -20.05
C ASP A 418 -4.88 -38.02 -21.19
N ASN A 419 -6.03 -37.35 -21.20
CA ASN A 419 -6.37 -36.32 -22.19
C ASN A 419 -5.98 -34.90 -21.74
N LEU A 420 -5.35 -34.77 -20.57
CA LEU A 420 -4.86 -33.48 -20.07
C LEU A 420 -3.57 -33.09 -20.79
N ASN A 421 -3.40 -31.79 -21.02
CA ASN A 421 -2.15 -31.25 -21.53
C ASN A 421 -0.96 -31.68 -20.63
N SER A 422 0.17 -32.04 -21.25
CA SER A 422 1.40 -32.46 -20.58
C SER A 422 1.84 -31.52 -19.43
N ASP A 423 1.68 -30.21 -19.63
CA ASP A 423 1.98 -29.19 -18.62
C ASP A 423 1.08 -29.29 -17.38
N VAL A 424 -0.22 -29.56 -17.58
CA VAL A 424 -1.21 -29.72 -16.49
C VAL A 424 -0.92 -31.01 -15.71
N ARG A 425 -0.51 -32.07 -16.41
CA ARG A 425 -0.14 -33.33 -15.77
C ARG A 425 1.07 -33.16 -14.84
N LEU A 426 2.12 -32.46 -15.28
CA LEU A 426 3.29 -32.16 -14.43
C LEU A 426 2.91 -31.37 -13.18
N ILE A 427 2.03 -30.37 -13.33
CA ILE A 427 1.53 -29.58 -12.19
C ILE A 427 0.75 -30.47 -11.20
N LEU A 428 -0.13 -31.35 -11.69
CA LEU A 428 -0.91 -32.27 -10.86
C LEU A 428 -0.02 -33.30 -10.14
N GLU A 429 1.00 -33.81 -10.79
CA GLU A 429 1.99 -34.71 -10.20
C GLU A 429 2.73 -34.01 -9.03
N GLU A 430 3.17 -32.78 -9.24
CA GLU A 430 3.82 -31.98 -8.18
C GLU A 430 2.87 -31.67 -7.01
N ILE A 431 1.64 -31.21 -7.28
CA ILE A 431 0.65 -30.93 -6.22
C ILE A 431 0.36 -32.20 -5.40
N THR A 432 0.15 -33.33 -6.07
CA THR A 432 -0.10 -34.61 -5.40
C THR A 432 1.09 -35.06 -4.57
N ARG A 433 2.32 -34.83 -5.06
CA ARG A 433 3.55 -35.07 -4.31
C ARG A 433 3.61 -34.22 -3.04
N PHE A 434 3.28 -32.93 -3.11
CA PHE A 434 3.26 -32.06 -1.93
C PHE A 434 2.19 -32.44 -0.91
N LEU A 435 0.98 -32.80 -1.36
CA LEU A 435 -0.10 -33.29 -0.49
C LEU A 435 0.28 -34.58 0.24
N ASN A 436 0.82 -35.55 -0.50
CA ASN A 436 1.30 -36.81 0.08
C ASN A 436 2.45 -36.57 1.06
N MET A 437 3.36 -35.66 0.71
CA MET A 437 4.48 -35.34 1.58
C MET A 437 4.02 -34.62 2.84
N GLU A 438 3.02 -33.72 2.79
CA GLU A 438 2.48 -33.09 3.99
C GLU A 438 1.67 -34.05 4.86
N LYS A 439 1.03 -35.07 4.28
CA LYS A 439 0.41 -36.16 5.03
C LYS A 439 1.44 -36.96 5.85
N LEU A 440 2.66 -37.12 5.32
CA LEU A 440 3.75 -37.85 5.99
C LEU A 440 4.58 -36.95 6.92
N LEU A 441 4.79 -35.69 6.52
CA LEU A 441 5.58 -34.68 7.21
C LEU A 441 4.74 -33.39 7.31
N PRO A 442 3.83 -33.32 8.30
CA PRO A 442 2.92 -32.19 8.40
C PRO A 442 3.67 -30.90 8.68
N SER A 443 3.43 -29.93 7.80
CA SER A 443 3.94 -28.57 7.97
C SER A 443 3.10 -27.81 9.01
N TYR A 444 3.60 -26.67 9.49
CA TYR A 444 2.84 -25.84 10.42
C TYR A 444 1.45 -25.51 9.85
N ARG A 445 0.38 -25.94 10.55
CA ARG A 445 -1.03 -25.73 10.17
C ARG A 445 -1.41 -26.22 8.77
N ASN A 446 -0.69 -27.20 8.24
CA ASN A 446 -0.89 -27.69 6.88
C ASN A 446 -0.87 -26.56 5.83
N THR A 447 0.06 -25.61 5.96
CA THR A 447 0.10 -24.40 5.12
C THR A 447 0.19 -24.73 3.62
N ILE A 448 0.80 -25.87 3.28
CA ILE A 448 0.98 -26.31 1.89
C ILE A 448 -0.33 -26.85 1.30
N THR A 449 -1.15 -27.57 2.07
CA THR A 449 -2.46 -28.11 1.64
C THR A 449 -3.52 -27.01 1.50
N VAL A 450 -3.41 -25.94 2.30
CA VAL A 450 -4.40 -24.85 2.32
C VAL A 450 -4.29 -23.93 1.10
N ARG A 451 -3.08 -23.79 0.54
CA ARG A 451 -2.82 -23.04 -0.70
C ARG A 451 -3.00 -23.99 -1.88
#